data_AF-A0A9P7Y606-F1
#
_entry.id   AF-A0A9P7Y606-F1
#
_cell.length_a   1.000
_cell.length_b   1.000
_cell.length_c   1.000
_cell.angle_alpha   90.00
_cell.angle_beta   90.00
_cell.angle_gamma   90.00
#
_symmetry.space_group_name_H-M   'P 1'
#
loop_
_entity.id
_entity.type
_entity.pdbx_description
1 polymer ?
#
loop_
_entity_poly.entity_id
_entity_poly.type
_entity_poly.pdbx_seq_one_letter_code
_entity_poly.pdbx_strand_id
1 'polypeptide(L)'
;MVVFGGQDFTDVPLSSIYLLDLKTLVWTRGVDADPSQKRLNMACTVAGDNFIAWGGDSYPTRVGPIGTLIIYNLKINQWTAQFSIWQGRQADATADAA
;
A
#
# COMPACT_ATOMS: atom_id res chain seq x y z
N MET A 1 -1.20 -3.08 12.84
CA MET A 1 -1.98 -3.77 11.77
C MET A 1 -2.27 -2.78 10.66
N VAL A 2 -2.36 -3.22 9.40
CA VAL A 2 -2.70 -2.36 8.25
C VAL A 2 -3.97 -2.88 7.60
N VAL A 3 -4.91 -1.97 7.32
CA VAL A 3 -6.13 -2.26 6.55
C VAL A 3 -6.19 -1.27 5.40
N PHE A 4 -6.32 -1.76 4.18
CA PHE A 4 -6.36 -0.94 2.98
C PHE A 4 -7.44 -1.42 2.02
N GLY A 5 -8.14 -0.47 1.40
CA GLY A 5 -9.16 -0.71 0.39
C GLY A 5 -10.38 -1.45 0.92
N GLY A 6 -10.88 -2.43 0.15
CA GLY A 6 -12.18 -3.04 0.38
C GLY A 6 -13.29 -2.23 -0.28
N GLN A 7 -14.51 -2.33 0.23
CA GLN A 7 -15.67 -1.59 -0.27
C GLN A 7 -16.52 -1.06 0.89
N ASP A 8 -17.24 0.04 0.65
CA ASP A 8 -18.25 0.54 1.58
C ASP A 8 -19.62 -0.14 1.39
N PHE A 9 -20.61 0.31 2.15
CA PHE A 9 -21.99 -0.21 2.07
C PHE A 9 -22.71 0.12 0.75
N THR A 10 -22.07 0.88 -0.15
CA THR A 10 -22.57 1.21 -1.49
C THR A 10 -21.83 0.45 -2.59
N ASP A 11 -21.07 -0.59 -2.24
CA ASP A 11 -20.24 -1.40 -3.13
C ASP A 11 -19.18 -0.58 -3.89
N VAL A 12 -18.79 0.58 -3.36
CA VAL A 12 -17.76 1.43 -3.94
C VAL A 12 -16.40 1.02 -3.36
N PRO A 13 -15.41 0.65 -4.20
CA PRO A 13 -14.08 0.32 -3.75
C PRO A 13 -13.40 1.52 -3.11
N LEU A 14 -12.60 1.24 -2.08
CA LEU A 14 -11.95 2.27 -1.27
C LEU A 14 -10.46 2.37 -1.62
N SER A 15 -9.91 3.56 -1.41
CA SER A 15 -8.47 3.84 -1.43
C SER A 15 -7.94 4.24 -0.05
N SER A 16 -8.79 4.14 0.98
CA SER A 16 -8.41 4.49 2.34
C SER A 16 -7.49 3.45 2.95
N ILE A 17 -6.51 3.91 3.73
CA ILE A 17 -5.63 3.08 4.54
C ILE A 17 -5.78 3.44 6.02
N TYR A 18 -5.83 2.43 6.86
CA TYR A 18 -5.90 2.54 8.31
C TYR A 18 -4.77 1.74 8.95
N LEU A 19 -4.14 2.34 9.95
CA LEU A 19 -3.07 1.74 10.73
C LEU A 19 -3.54 1.61 12.18
N LEU A 20 -3.41 0.42 12.75
CA LEU A 20 -3.63 0.17 14.18
C LEU A 20 -2.30 0.23 14.91
N ASP A 21 -2.19 1.17 15.85
CA ASP A 21 -1.15 1.17 16.86
C ASP A 21 -1.48 0.08 17.90
N LEU A 22 -0.62 -0.93 18.00
CA LEU A 22 -0.82 -2.07 18.90
C LEU A 22 -0.54 -1.74 20.37
N LYS A 23 0.12 -0.62 20.68
CA LYS A 23 0.34 -0.18 22.06
C LYS A 23 -0.89 0.50 22.63
N THR A 24 -1.49 1.40 21.84
CA THR A 24 -2.65 2.20 22.26
C THR A 24 -3.98 1.58 21.84
N LEU A 25 -3.97 0.63 20.90
CA LEU A 25 -5.15 0.04 20.27
C LEU A 25 -6.02 1.08 19.54
N VAL A 26 -5.42 2.20 19.12
CA VAL A 26 -6.10 3.25 18.37
C VAL A 26 -5.82 3.11 16.87
N TRP A 27 -6.88 3.24 16.09
CA TRP A 27 -6.81 3.32 14.64
C TRP A 27 -6.53 4.76 14.19
N THR A 28 -5.55 4.92 13.32
CA THR A 28 -5.26 6.17 12.63
C THR A 28 -5.46 6.00 11.14
N ARG A 29 -6.11 6.97 10.49
CA ARG A 29 -6.24 7.00 9.03
C ARG A 29 -4.94 7.56 8.42
N GLY A 30 -4.35 6.83 7.49
CA GLY A 30 -3.21 7.31 6.70
C GLY A 30 -3.66 8.19 5.55
N VAL A 31 -2.71 8.59 4.71
CA VAL A 31 -3.04 9.28 3.46
C VAL A 31 -3.70 8.28 2.52
N ASP A 32 -4.89 8.60 2.00
CA ASP A 32 -5.58 7.75 1.02
C ASP A 32 -4.72 7.58 -0.24
N ALA A 33 -4.80 6.41 -0.88
CA ALA A 33 -4.19 6.23 -2.20
C ALA A 33 -4.89 7.11 -3.24
N ASP A 34 -4.21 7.31 -4.38
CA ASP A 34 -4.81 7.95 -5.55
C ASP A 34 -6.18 7.29 -5.86
N PRO A 35 -7.25 8.06 -6.11
CA PRO A 35 -8.58 7.51 -6.39
C PRO A 35 -8.62 6.51 -7.55
N SER A 36 -7.69 6.58 -8.51
CA SER A 36 -7.54 5.59 -9.58
C SER A 36 -7.07 4.21 -9.09
N GLN A 37 -6.55 4.14 -7.86
CA GLN A 37 -5.99 2.94 -7.24
C GLN A 37 -6.94 2.29 -6.21
N LYS A 38 -8.18 2.79 -6.09
CA LYS A 38 -9.23 2.16 -5.30
C LYS A 38 -9.39 0.70 -5.69
N ARG A 39 -9.38 -0.21 -4.70
CA ARG A 39 -9.41 -1.65 -4.97
C ARG A 39 -9.96 -2.49 -3.83
N LEU A 40 -10.58 -3.60 -4.19
CA LEU A 40 -10.97 -4.70 -3.30
C LEU A 40 -10.43 -6.03 -3.84
N ASN A 41 -10.59 -7.13 -3.09
CA ASN A 41 -10.14 -8.47 -3.49
C ASN A 41 -8.65 -8.57 -3.88
N MET A 42 -7.85 -7.64 -3.38
CA MET A 42 -6.41 -7.59 -3.66
C MET A 42 -5.64 -8.57 -2.78
N ALA A 43 -4.46 -8.95 -3.24
CA ALA A 43 -3.45 -9.53 -2.37
C ALA A 43 -2.56 -8.41 -1.80
N CYS A 44 -2.02 -8.62 -0.61
CA CYS A 44 -1.07 -7.69 -0.01
C CYS A 44 -0.03 -8.40 0.86
N THR A 45 1.09 -7.72 1.10
CA THR A 45 2.12 -8.15 2.05
C THR A 45 2.79 -6.94 2.69
N VAL A 46 3.58 -7.20 3.72
CA VAL A 46 4.49 -6.21 4.32
C VAL A 46 5.92 -6.73 4.18
N ALA A 47 6.81 -5.88 3.66
CA ALA A 47 8.23 -6.16 3.51
C ALA A 47 9.07 -4.94 3.94
N GLY A 48 9.77 -5.07 5.06
CA GLY A 48 10.48 -3.94 5.69
C GLY A 48 9.48 -2.84 6.09
N ASP A 49 9.79 -1.60 5.71
CA ASP A 49 8.94 -0.43 5.97
C ASP A 49 7.80 -0.28 4.95
N ASN A 50 7.57 -1.27 4.07
CA ASN A 50 6.65 -1.16 2.95
C ASN A 50 5.45 -2.08 3.11
N PHE A 51 4.25 -1.50 3.10
CA PHE A 51 3.02 -2.21 2.74
C PHE A 51 2.89 -2.22 1.22
N ILE A 52 2.57 -3.39 0.66
CA ILE A 52 2.51 -3.60 -0.79
C ILE A 52 1.18 -4.29 -1.11
N ALA A 53 0.47 -3.77 -2.10
CA ALA A 53 -0.75 -4.41 -2.62
C ALA A 53 -0.71 -4.53 -4.15
N TRP A 54 -1.28 -5.62 -4.67
CA TRP A 54 -1.33 -5.92 -6.10
C TRP A 54 -2.60 -6.67 -6.47
N GLY A 55 -2.99 -6.55 -7.75
CA GLY A 55 -4.22 -7.14 -8.23
C GLY A 55 -5.45 -6.49 -7.59
N GLY A 56 -6.50 -7.29 -7.50
CA GLY A 56 -7.82 -6.87 -7.06
C GLY A 56 -8.67 -6.31 -8.20
N ASP A 57 -9.87 -5.86 -7.82
CA ASP A 57 -10.90 -5.35 -8.71
C ASP A 57 -11.15 -3.86 -8.44
N SER A 58 -11.59 -3.14 -9.48
CA SER A 58 -12.06 -1.75 -9.39
C SER A 58 -13.50 -1.62 -9.90
N TYR A 59 -14.18 -0.54 -9.51
CA TYR A 59 -15.54 -0.18 -9.91
C TYR A 59 -15.50 1.14 -10.72
N PRO A 60 -16.42 1.39 -11.66
CA PRO A 60 -17.58 0.57 -12.07
C PRO A 60 -17.25 -0.56 -13.03
N THR A 61 -16.07 -0.52 -13.64
CA THR A 61 -15.85 -1.29 -14.85
C THR A 61 -15.58 -2.76 -14.56
N ARG A 62 -15.08 -3.12 -13.34
CA ARG A 62 -14.58 -4.48 -13.02
C ARG A 62 -13.74 -5.04 -14.19
N VAL A 63 -13.04 -4.16 -14.92
CA VAL A 63 -12.31 -4.53 -16.14
C VAL A 63 -10.98 -5.11 -15.70
N GLY A 64 -11.02 -6.41 -15.42
CA GLY A 64 -9.85 -7.25 -15.27
C GLY A 64 -8.99 -6.95 -14.03
N PRO A 65 -7.99 -7.82 -13.80
CA PRO A 65 -7.09 -7.67 -12.67
C PRO A 65 -6.32 -6.35 -12.76
N ILE A 66 -6.31 -5.59 -11.67
CA ILE A 66 -5.49 -4.37 -11.58
C ILE A 66 -4.01 -4.77 -11.62
N GLY A 67 -3.36 -4.55 -12.76
CA GLY A 67 -1.94 -4.88 -12.97
C GLY A 67 -0.97 -3.94 -12.25
N THR A 68 -1.45 -2.86 -11.64
CA THR A 68 -0.61 -1.90 -10.91
C THR A 68 -0.34 -2.39 -9.48
N LEU A 69 0.95 -2.37 -9.13
CA LEU A 69 1.44 -2.52 -7.77
C LEU A 69 1.47 -1.14 -7.10
N ILE A 70 1.03 -1.06 -5.86
CA ILE A 70 1.08 0.15 -5.04
C ILE A 70 1.84 -0.12 -3.75
N ILE A 71 2.60 0.88 -3.32
CA ILE A 71 3.49 0.77 -2.16
C ILE A 71 3.21 1.92 -1.21
N TYR A 72 3.01 1.59 0.06
CA TYR A 72 2.89 2.55 1.15
C TYR A 72 4.05 2.38 2.12
N ASN A 73 4.84 3.44 2.29
CA ASN A 73 5.89 3.47 3.29
C ASN A 73 5.30 3.76 4.67
N LEU A 74 5.32 2.75 5.54
CA LEU A 74 4.76 2.75 6.88
C LEU A 74 5.54 3.67 7.85
N LYS A 75 6.82 3.94 7.57
CA LYS A 75 7.68 4.76 8.43
C LYS A 75 7.41 6.25 8.25
N ILE A 76 7.22 6.69 7.02
CA ILE A 76 6.98 8.10 6.69
C ILE A 76 5.50 8.39 6.38
N ASN A 77 4.65 7.37 6.40
CA ASN A 77 3.21 7.48 6.19
C ASN A 77 2.83 8.04 4.80
N GLN A 78 3.51 7.58 3.74
CA GLN A 78 3.34 8.08 2.37
C GLN A 78 3.30 6.97 1.32
N TRP A 79 2.50 7.17 0.27
CA TRP A 79 2.56 6.36 -0.95
C TRP A 79 3.84 6.66 -1.74
N THR A 80 4.40 5.63 -2.35
CA THR A 80 5.63 5.74 -3.15
C THR A 80 5.57 4.83 -4.38
N ALA A 81 6.26 5.22 -5.45
CA ALA A 81 6.47 4.39 -6.64
C ALA A 81 7.69 3.47 -6.49
N GLN A 82 8.52 3.69 -5.47
CA GLN A 82 9.77 2.96 -5.27
C GLN A 82 9.67 2.02 -4.08
N PHE A 83 9.98 0.75 -4.32
CA PHE A 83 10.23 -0.20 -3.24
C PHE A 83 11.62 0.07 -2.67
N SER A 84 11.71 0.47 -1.40
CA SER A 84 12.98 0.59 -0.71
C SER A 84 13.13 -0.55 0.29
N ILE A 85 14.07 -1.46 0.05
CA ILE A 85 14.68 -2.23 1.14
C ILE A 85 15.64 -1.31 1.88
N TRP A 86 15.71 -1.47 3.21
CA TRP A 86 16.73 -0.91 4.11
C TRP A 86 17.75 0.04 3.45
N GLN A 87 17.76 1.33 3.84
CA GLN A 87 18.73 2.31 3.33
C GLN A 87 20.19 1.84 3.41
N GLY A 88 20.50 0.97 4.38
CA GLY A 88 21.82 0.36 4.54
C GLY A 88 22.19 -0.72 3.50
N ARG A 89 21.32 -1.09 2.55
CA ARG A 89 21.66 -1.94 1.38
C ARG A 89 21.85 -1.15 0.07
N GLN A 90 21.39 0.11 0.03
CA GLN A 90 21.59 0.95 -1.17
C GLN A 90 22.98 1.59 -1.22
N ALA A 91 23.65 1.76 -0.08
CA ALA A 91 25.01 2.31 -0.02
C ALA A 91 26.08 1.36 -0.60
N ASP A 92 25.80 0.06 -0.55
CA ASP A 92 26.66 -1.07 -0.94
C ASP A 92 26.52 -1.39 -2.43
N ALA A 93 25.37 -1.09 -3.05
CA ALA A 93 25.20 -1.22 -4.50
C ALA A 93 26.03 -0.17 -5.29
N THR A 94 26.42 0.94 -4.67
CA THR A 94 27.29 1.96 -5.28
C THR A 94 28.78 1.76 -5.02
N ALA A 95 29.16 0.80 -4.17
CA ALA A 95 30.56 0.54 -3.82
C ALA A 95 31.25 -0.44 -4.78
N ASP A 96 30.49 -1.28 -5.49
CA ASP A 96 31.03 -2.30 -6.40
C ASP A 96 31.20 -1.81 -7.86
N ALA A 97 31.01 -0.51 -8.10
CA ALA A 97 31.09 0.12 -9.42
C ALA A 97 32.34 1.01 -9.63
N ALA A 98 33.37 0.86 -8.79
CA ALA A 98 34.63 1.62 -8.87
C ALA A 98 35.85 0.70 -9.12
#